data_AF-A0A7Y2TA22-F1
#
_entry.id   AF-A0A7Y2TA22-F1
#
_cell.length_a   1.000
_cell.length_b   1.000
_cell.length_c   1.000
_cell.angle_alpha   90.00
_cell.angle_beta   90.00
_cell.angle_gamma   90.00
#
_symmetry.space_group_name_H-M   'P 1'
#
loop_
_entity.id
_entity.type
_entity.pdbx_description
1 polymer ?
#
loop_
_entity_poly.entity_id
_entity_poly.type
_entity_poly.pdbx_seq_one_letter_code
_entity_poly.pdbx_strand_id
1 'polypeptide(L)'
;MKNIFKWKNFLIVYAALLLVLNLILITLPLTNVFGYEFSTVNAIVISFLSGLYVISSFKEKVDGSKLNALAIFKNLSLLLLIPFAVSIINSIFTGFCSFWDGLLFYIVLTFPSIAVGSTLGIISFAIASRLRRLVFILLFIAVSLIALFEIYFNPQVYLYNPIFGYFPGTIYDEGLSVDFKLFFYRLLNIFFFLGVFGILNNALRNKKVILVAWRRVIYSLVVAAVFYLFVSPMWGYSTTFSKLNSELSTKIETKHFIIFADKRIEKDDLKFIALNQE
;
A
#
# COMPACT_ATOMS: atom_id res chain seq x y z
N MET A 1 -24.93 -27.16 -4.29
CA MET A 1 -23.62 -27.66 -3.80
C MET A 1 -22.44 -27.42 -4.75
N LYS A 2 -22.60 -27.50 -6.09
CA LYS A 2 -21.48 -27.28 -7.06
C LYS A 2 -20.80 -25.89 -7.04
N ASN A 3 -21.50 -24.81 -6.70
CA ASN A 3 -20.91 -23.46 -6.69
C ASN A 3 -20.07 -23.15 -5.44
N ILE A 4 -20.38 -23.74 -4.28
CA ILE A 4 -19.60 -23.54 -3.05
C ILE A 4 -18.17 -24.09 -3.19
N PHE A 5 -18.02 -25.15 -3.99
CA PHE A 5 -16.74 -25.80 -4.25
C PHE A 5 -15.81 -24.93 -5.12
N LYS A 6 -16.35 -24.21 -6.11
CA LYS A 6 -15.54 -23.39 -7.04
C LYS A 6 -14.86 -22.19 -6.37
N TRP A 7 -15.52 -21.52 -5.43
CA TRP A 7 -14.93 -20.39 -4.71
C TRP A 7 -13.80 -20.79 -3.76
N LYS A 8 -13.98 -21.91 -3.06
CA LYS A 8 -12.90 -22.52 -2.26
C LYS A 8 -11.70 -22.83 -3.14
N ASN A 9 -11.92 -23.30 -4.37
CA ASN A 9 -10.85 -23.59 -5.31
C ASN A 9 -10.04 -22.34 -5.68
N PHE A 10 -10.66 -21.17 -5.90
CA PHE A 10 -9.90 -19.93 -6.18
C PHE A 10 -9.04 -19.50 -4.99
N LEU A 11 -9.58 -19.55 -3.77
CA LEU A 11 -8.80 -19.22 -2.57
C LEU A 11 -7.60 -20.16 -2.42
N ILE A 12 -7.81 -21.46 -2.63
CA ILE A 12 -6.76 -22.48 -2.55
C ILE A 12 -5.68 -22.24 -3.63
N VAL A 13 -6.08 -21.90 -4.86
CA VAL A 13 -5.13 -21.55 -5.93
C VAL A 13 -4.30 -20.33 -5.55
N TYR A 14 -4.93 -19.26 -5.04
CA TYR A 14 -4.20 -18.07 -4.60
C TYR A 14 -3.29 -18.35 -3.40
N ALA A 15 -3.74 -19.17 -2.45
CA ALA A 15 -2.94 -19.64 -1.33
C ALA A 15 -1.72 -20.45 -1.79
N ALA A 16 -1.90 -21.37 -2.75
CA ALA A 16 -0.82 -22.16 -3.32
C ALA A 16 0.19 -21.29 -4.08
N LEU A 17 -0.28 -20.35 -4.90
CA LEU A 17 0.58 -19.39 -5.58
C LEU A 17 1.37 -18.53 -4.59
N LEU A 18 0.72 -18.07 -3.52
CA LEU A 18 1.37 -17.28 -2.48
C LEU A 18 2.39 -18.10 -1.69
N LEU A 19 2.12 -19.39 -1.45
CA LEU A 19 3.07 -20.31 -0.82
C LEU A 19 4.30 -20.49 -1.70
N VAL A 20 4.13 -20.83 -2.98
CA VAL A 20 5.23 -21.00 -3.93
C VAL A 20 6.05 -19.72 -4.04
N LEU A 21 5.40 -18.57 -4.15
CA LEU A 21 6.09 -17.28 -4.19
C LEU A 21 6.91 -17.05 -2.93
N ASN A 22 6.36 -17.27 -1.74
CA ASN A 22 7.08 -17.05 -0.49
C ASN A 22 8.24 -18.06 -0.30
N LEU A 23 8.11 -19.29 -0.80
CA LEU A 23 9.23 -20.24 -0.85
C LEU A 23 10.37 -19.76 -1.76
N ILE A 24 10.05 -19.01 -2.82
CA ILE A 24 11.06 -18.36 -3.67
C ILE A 24 11.64 -17.12 -2.95
N LEU A 25 10.79 -16.31 -2.29
CA LEU A 25 11.26 -15.11 -1.59
C LEU A 25 12.27 -15.43 -0.48
N ILE A 26 12.11 -16.56 0.22
CA ILE A 26 13.07 -16.94 1.27
C ILE A 26 14.45 -17.36 0.74
N THR A 27 14.61 -17.57 -0.57
CA THR A 27 15.92 -17.88 -1.18
C THR A 27 16.61 -16.65 -1.76
N LEU A 28 15.90 -15.53 -1.90
CA LEU A 28 16.44 -14.29 -2.43
C LEU A 28 17.07 -13.45 -1.32
N PRO A 29 18.16 -12.71 -1.61
CA PRO A 29 18.70 -11.74 -0.66
C PRO A 29 17.65 -10.68 -0.32
N LEU A 30 17.72 -10.13 0.90
CA LEU A 30 16.81 -9.14 1.49
C LEU A 30 15.44 -9.69 1.91
N THR A 31 14.79 -10.52 1.08
CA THR A 31 13.47 -11.10 1.42
C THR A 31 13.56 -12.42 2.19
N ASN A 32 14.77 -12.95 2.40
CA ASN A 32 15.00 -14.15 3.20
C ASN A 32 14.85 -13.95 4.71
N VAL A 33 14.79 -12.69 5.17
CA VAL A 33 14.61 -12.33 6.58
C VAL A 33 13.18 -11.84 6.82
N PHE A 34 12.62 -12.17 7.98
CA PHE A 34 11.34 -11.60 8.43
C PHE A 34 11.50 -10.11 8.75
N GLY A 35 11.29 -9.25 7.75
CA GLY A 35 11.57 -7.82 7.85
C GLY A 35 10.75 -6.95 6.90
N TYR A 36 11.26 -5.75 6.64
CA TYR A 36 10.61 -4.72 5.83
C TYR A 36 10.38 -5.17 4.38
N GLU A 37 11.40 -5.69 3.71
CA GLU A 37 11.36 -6.07 2.29
C GLU A 37 10.39 -7.21 2.06
N PHE A 38 10.47 -8.26 2.89
CA PHE A 38 9.54 -9.38 2.87
C PHE A 38 8.09 -8.92 3.05
N SER A 39 7.84 -8.00 3.99
CA SER A 39 6.51 -7.45 4.25
C SER A 39 6.01 -6.57 3.12
N THR A 40 6.88 -5.75 2.52
CA THR A 40 6.54 -4.86 1.41
C THR A 40 6.16 -5.64 0.16
N VAL A 41 6.95 -6.65 -0.21
CA VAL A 41 6.64 -7.53 -1.34
C VAL A 41 5.30 -8.24 -1.11
N ASN A 42 5.07 -8.79 0.08
CA ASN A 42 3.81 -9.44 0.39
C ASN A 42 2.63 -8.47 0.44
N ALA A 43 2.81 -7.20 0.83
CA ALA A 43 1.76 -6.18 0.74
C ALA A 43 1.28 -5.96 -0.72
N ILE A 44 2.22 -5.90 -1.68
CA ILE A 44 1.89 -5.78 -3.11
C ILE A 44 1.12 -7.01 -3.59
N VAL A 45 1.63 -8.20 -3.28
CA VAL A 45 1.04 -9.46 -3.76
C VAL A 45 -0.35 -9.68 -3.15
N ILE A 46 -0.50 -9.47 -1.84
CA ILE A 46 -1.75 -9.71 -1.12
C ILE A 46 -2.81 -8.68 -1.50
N SER A 47 -2.46 -7.40 -1.69
CA SER A 47 -3.41 -6.43 -2.23
C SER A 47 -3.90 -6.83 -3.63
N PHE A 48 -3.03 -7.33 -4.51
CA PHE A 48 -3.44 -7.82 -5.81
C PHE A 48 -4.36 -9.06 -5.72
N LEU A 49 -3.94 -10.10 -4.99
CA LEU A 49 -4.70 -11.34 -4.84
C LEU A 49 -6.04 -11.15 -4.12
N SER A 50 -6.09 -10.31 -3.10
CA SER A 50 -7.33 -10.00 -2.37
C SER A 50 -8.37 -9.31 -3.27
N GLY A 51 -7.93 -8.39 -4.15
CA GLY A 51 -8.81 -7.78 -5.14
C GLY A 51 -9.38 -8.78 -6.14
N LEU A 52 -8.54 -9.68 -6.69
CA LEU A 52 -8.98 -10.75 -7.59
C LEU A 52 -9.96 -11.72 -6.90
N TYR A 53 -9.72 -12.02 -5.62
CA TYR A 53 -10.61 -12.85 -4.81
C TYR A 53 -11.97 -12.19 -4.60
N VAL A 54 -12.01 -10.91 -4.24
CA VAL A 54 -13.27 -10.16 -4.08
C VAL A 54 -14.05 -10.15 -5.40
N ILE A 55 -13.40 -9.85 -6.52
CA ILE A 55 -14.00 -9.87 -7.85
C ILE A 55 -14.68 -11.22 -8.16
N SER A 56 -14.00 -12.32 -7.83
CA SER A 56 -14.49 -13.68 -8.07
C SER A 56 -15.65 -14.03 -7.11
N SER A 57 -15.54 -13.59 -5.85
CA SER A 57 -16.58 -13.76 -4.82
C SER A 57 -17.90 -13.09 -5.20
N PHE A 58 -17.83 -11.87 -5.72
CA PHE A 58 -19.01 -11.09 -6.12
C PHE A 58 -19.65 -11.61 -7.42
N LYS A 59 -18.86 -12.17 -8.36
CA LYS A 59 -19.42 -12.82 -9.55
C LYS A 59 -20.40 -13.94 -9.19
N GLU A 60 -20.02 -14.82 -8.25
CA GLU A 60 -20.77 -16.05 -7.98
C GLU A 60 -22.00 -15.85 -7.10
N LYS A 61 -22.08 -14.76 -6.34
CA LYS A 61 -23.12 -14.58 -5.30
C LYS A 61 -24.14 -13.48 -5.58
N VAL A 62 -23.95 -12.68 -6.64
CA VAL A 62 -25.02 -11.78 -7.14
C VAL A 62 -26.24 -12.58 -7.62
N ASP A 63 -26.11 -13.88 -7.88
CA ASP A 63 -27.20 -14.83 -8.17
C ASP A 63 -27.96 -15.33 -6.93
N GLY A 64 -28.21 -14.46 -5.95
CA GLY A 64 -29.26 -14.69 -4.93
C GLY A 64 -28.83 -15.18 -3.54
N SER A 65 -27.54 -15.10 -3.17
CA SER A 65 -27.12 -15.35 -1.77
C SER A 65 -26.47 -14.12 -1.12
N LYS A 66 -26.81 -13.88 0.15
CA LYS A 66 -26.24 -12.78 0.95
C LYS A 66 -24.73 -12.98 1.10
N LEU A 67 -23.94 -12.23 0.36
CA LEU A 67 -22.49 -12.12 0.57
C LEU A 67 -22.26 -11.55 1.97
N ASN A 68 -21.48 -12.22 2.82
CA ASN A 68 -21.12 -11.70 4.14
C ASN A 68 -19.71 -11.11 4.07
N ALA A 69 -19.56 -9.81 4.31
CA ALA A 69 -18.26 -9.15 4.32
C ALA A 69 -17.30 -9.83 5.31
N LEU A 70 -17.80 -10.22 6.48
CA LEU A 70 -17.03 -10.95 7.49
C LEU A 70 -16.49 -12.27 6.95
N ALA A 71 -17.27 -12.98 6.13
CA ALA A 71 -16.84 -14.23 5.52
C ALA A 71 -15.76 -14.02 4.45
N ILE A 72 -15.79 -12.89 3.72
CA ILE A 72 -14.71 -12.55 2.78
C ILE A 72 -13.42 -12.31 3.56
N PHE A 73 -13.44 -11.44 4.57
CA PHE A 73 -12.24 -11.11 5.33
C PHE A 73 -11.69 -12.29 6.13
N LYS A 74 -12.57 -13.15 6.68
CA LYS A 74 -12.16 -14.42 7.31
C LYS A 74 -11.44 -15.35 6.34
N ASN A 75 -11.81 -15.34 5.07
CA ASN A 75 -11.12 -16.17 4.08
C ASN A 75 -9.82 -15.54 3.61
N LEU A 76 -9.80 -14.21 3.45
CA LEU A 76 -8.61 -13.47 3.09
C LEU A 76 -7.54 -13.50 4.19
N SER A 77 -7.91 -13.73 5.46
CA SER A 77 -6.92 -13.92 6.52
C SER A 77 -6.01 -15.12 6.28
N LEU A 78 -6.47 -16.13 5.52
CA LEU A 78 -5.60 -17.24 5.08
C LEU A 78 -4.42 -16.73 4.24
N LEU A 79 -4.64 -15.71 3.40
CA LEU A 79 -3.56 -15.12 2.60
C LEU A 79 -2.55 -14.35 3.45
N LEU A 80 -2.91 -13.87 4.64
CA LEU A 80 -1.94 -13.29 5.58
C LEU A 80 -1.18 -14.35 6.38
N LEU A 81 -1.81 -15.49 6.63
CA LEU A 81 -1.18 -16.53 7.45
C LEU A 81 -0.07 -17.25 6.70
N ILE A 82 -0.19 -17.41 5.38
CA ILE A 82 0.78 -18.15 4.57
C ILE A 82 2.18 -17.48 4.57
N PRO A 83 2.35 -16.21 4.16
CA PRO A 83 3.66 -15.57 4.18
C PRO A 83 4.24 -15.50 5.59
N PHE A 84 3.40 -15.19 6.57
CA PHE A 84 3.80 -15.15 7.97
C PHE A 84 4.35 -16.50 8.42
N ALA A 85 3.62 -17.60 8.20
CA ALA A 85 4.06 -18.93 8.58
C ALA A 85 5.37 -19.33 7.86
N VAL A 86 5.46 -19.08 6.54
CA VAL A 86 6.69 -19.39 5.77
C VAL A 86 7.89 -18.63 6.34
N SER A 87 7.74 -17.33 6.60
CA SER A 87 8.84 -16.51 7.11
C SER A 87 9.25 -16.90 8.53
N ILE A 88 8.30 -17.20 9.41
CA ILE A 88 8.58 -17.64 10.78
C ILE A 88 9.28 -19.00 10.78
N ILE A 89 8.79 -19.96 10.00
CA ILE A 89 9.43 -21.28 9.87
C ILE A 89 10.86 -21.11 9.35
N ASN A 90 11.07 -20.32 8.31
CA ASN A 90 12.41 -20.05 7.78
C ASN A 90 13.33 -19.41 8.84
N SER A 91 12.81 -18.43 9.59
CA SER A 91 13.59 -17.71 10.62
C SER A 91 13.91 -18.57 11.85
N ILE A 92 13.11 -19.61 12.14
CA ILE A 92 13.45 -20.61 13.16
C ILE A 92 14.71 -21.40 12.78
N PHE A 93 14.91 -21.68 11.50
CA PHE A 93 16.08 -22.42 11.02
C PHE A 93 17.30 -21.53 10.75
N THR A 94 17.07 -20.28 10.35
CA THR A 94 18.13 -19.36 9.88
C THR A 94 18.49 -18.28 10.92
N GLY A 95 17.69 -18.14 11.98
CA GLY A 95 17.80 -17.09 12.99
C GLY A 95 16.96 -15.86 12.67
N PHE A 96 16.54 -15.15 13.72
CA PHE A 96 15.87 -13.85 13.58
C PHE A 96 16.91 -12.72 13.65
N CYS A 97 16.79 -11.72 12.77
CA CYS A 97 17.50 -10.45 12.94
C CYS A 97 16.83 -9.64 14.07
N SER A 98 15.52 -9.41 13.96
CA SER A 98 14.65 -8.92 15.03
C SER A 98 13.23 -9.40 14.78
N PHE A 99 12.69 -10.22 15.69
CA PHE A 99 11.32 -10.73 15.55
C PHE A 99 10.28 -9.62 15.64
N TRP A 100 10.47 -8.68 16.57
CA TRP A 100 9.50 -7.61 16.83
C TRP A 100 9.42 -6.62 15.70
N ASP A 101 10.55 -6.24 15.11
CA ASP A 101 10.56 -5.33 13.96
C ASP A 101 9.90 -5.99 12.74
N GLY A 102 10.23 -7.25 12.46
CA GLY A 102 9.56 -8.04 11.42
C GLY A 102 8.04 -8.11 11.62
N LEU A 103 7.60 -8.36 12.85
CA LEU A 103 6.17 -8.43 13.19
C LEU A 103 5.49 -7.08 12.99
N LEU A 104 6.12 -5.98 13.43
CA LEU A 104 5.59 -4.62 13.25
C LEU A 104 5.50 -4.27 11.77
N PHE A 105 6.53 -4.53 10.96
CA PHE A 105 6.48 -4.33 9.51
C PHE A 105 5.37 -5.15 8.87
N TYR A 106 5.19 -6.41 9.29
CA TYR A 106 4.15 -7.26 8.73
C TYR A 106 2.73 -6.76 9.06
N ILE A 107 2.52 -6.34 10.31
CA ILE A 107 1.22 -5.78 10.77
C ILE A 107 0.95 -4.43 10.11
N VAL A 108 1.97 -3.59 9.89
CA VAL A 108 1.76 -2.24 9.37
C VAL A 108 1.77 -2.20 7.84
N LEU A 109 2.52 -3.05 7.16
CA LEU A 109 2.60 -3.06 5.69
C LEU A 109 1.69 -4.13 5.08
N THR A 110 1.83 -5.37 5.51
CA THR A 110 1.16 -6.52 4.88
C THR A 110 -0.31 -6.61 5.25
N PHE A 111 -0.66 -6.45 6.53
CA PHE A 111 -2.06 -6.60 6.98
C PHE A 111 -3.04 -5.59 6.32
N PRO A 112 -2.73 -4.27 6.24
CA PRO A 112 -3.63 -3.29 5.62
C PRO A 112 -3.86 -3.53 4.12
N SER A 113 -2.93 -4.22 3.45
CA SER A 113 -2.98 -4.46 2.01
C SER A 113 -4.24 -5.22 1.58
N ILE A 114 -4.80 -6.08 2.46
CA ILE A 114 -6.07 -6.76 2.21
C ILE A 114 -7.22 -5.77 2.05
N ALA A 115 -7.28 -4.75 2.90
CA ALA A 115 -8.34 -3.75 2.82
C ALA A 115 -8.26 -2.97 1.50
N VAL A 116 -7.05 -2.55 1.13
CA VAL A 116 -6.76 -1.82 -0.12
C VAL A 116 -7.19 -2.67 -1.33
N GLY A 117 -6.63 -3.87 -1.45
CA GLY A 117 -6.90 -4.77 -2.57
C GLY A 117 -8.37 -5.16 -2.70
N SER A 118 -9.00 -5.55 -1.59
CA SER A 118 -10.43 -5.89 -1.55
C SER A 118 -11.32 -4.74 -2.02
N THR A 119 -10.95 -3.51 -1.66
CA THR A 119 -11.70 -2.31 -2.03
C THR A 119 -11.55 -1.97 -3.50
N LEU A 120 -10.33 -2.06 -4.05
CA LEU A 120 -10.13 -1.93 -5.51
C LEU A 120 -10.91 -3.02 -6.27
N GLY A 121 -10.95 -4.23 -5.72
CA GLY A 121 -11.76 -5.34 -6.23
C GLY A 121 -13.25 -5.03 -6.29
N ILE A 122 -13.84 -4.49 -5.22
CA ILE A 122 -15.28 -4.17 -5.21
C ILE A 122 -15.61 -2.93 -6.05
N ILE A 123 -14.74 -1.91 -6.09
CA ILE A 123 -14.88 -0.75 -6.97
C ILE A 123 -14.90 -1.21 -8.44
N SER A 124 -13.95 -2.05 -8.84
CA SER A 124 -13.88 -2.53 -10.22
C SER A 124 -15.13 -3.31 -10.64
N PHE A 125 -15.69 -4.12 -9.73
CA PHE A 125 -16.96 -4.81 -9.95
C PHE A 125 -18.14 -3.84 -10.08
N ALA A 126 -18.17 -2.79 -9.25
CA ALA A 126 -19.22 -1.78 -9.25
C ALA A 126 -19.20 -0.87 -10.48
N ILE A 127 -18.02 -0.56 -11.02
CA ILE A 127 -17.86 0.27 -12.24
C ILE A 127 -18.31 -0.52 -13.48
N ALA A 128 -17.74 -1.71 -13.68
CA ALA A 128 -17.99 -2.49 -14.90
C ALA A 128 -17.96 -3.99 -14.60
N SER A 129 -19.12 -4.57 -14.29
CA SER A 129 -19.22 -6.01 -13.95
C SER A 129 -18.68 -6.95 -15.03
N ARG A 130 -18.74 -6.57 -16.31
CA ARG A 130 -18.19 -7.32 -17.45
C ARG A 130 -16.67 -7.17 -17.60
N LEU A 131 -16.14 -5.96 -17.43
CA LEU A 131 -14.72 -5.62 -17.59
C LEU A 131 -13.96 -5.52 -16.26
N ARG A 132 -14.54 -6.00 -15.16
CA ARG A 132 -14.05 -5.84 -13.78
C ARG A 132 -12.57 -6.18 -13.58
N ARG A 133 -12.03 -7.19 -14.26
CA ARG A 133 -10.60 -7.55 -14.16
C ARG A 133 -9.71 -6.49 -14.81
N LEU A 134 -10.10 -5.99 -15.98
CA LEU A 134 -9.41 -4.91 -16.67
C LEU A 134 -9.46 -3.62 -15.83
N VAL A 135 -10.65 -3.24 -15.35
CA VAL A 135 -10.82 -2.08 -14.47
C VAL A 135 -10.00 -2.22 -13.19
N PHE A 136 -9.95 -3.41 -12.59
CA PHE A 136 -9.12 -3.66 -11.42
C PHE A 136 -7.63 -3.44 -11.70
N ILE A 137 -7.12 -3.98 -12.80
CA ILE A 137 -5.72 -3.79 -13.20
C ILE A 137 -5.42 -2.30 -13.42
N LEU A 138 -6.30 -1.59 -14.13
CA LEU A 138 -6.15 -0.14 -14.36
C LEU A 138 -6.16 0.65 -13.04
N LEU A 139 -7.07 0.33 -12.10
CA LEU A 139 -7.12 0.96 -10.80
C LEU A 139 -5.88 0.65 -9.96
N PHE A 140 -5.41 -0.59 -9.97
CA PHE A 140 -4.21 -1.00 -9.26
C PHE A 140 -2.98 -0.26 -9.79
N ILE A 141 -2.82 -0.19 -11.12
CA ILE A 141 -1.76 0.60 -11.76
C ILE A 141 -1.89 2.08 -11.38
N ALA A 142 -3.08 2.67 -11.50
CA ALA A 142 -3.31 4.08 -11.17
C ALA A 142 -2.92 4.41 -9.73
N VAL A 143 -3.27 3.56 -8.75
CA VAL A 143 -2.87 3.76 -7.35
C VAL A 143 -1.36 3.58 -7.15
N SER A 144 -0.72 2.63 -7.84
CA SER A 144 0.74 2.47 -7.79
C SER A 144 1.47 3.69 -8.37
N LEU A 145 0.95 4.28 -9.45
CA LEU A 145 1.54 5.43 -10.14
C LEU A 145 1.53 6.72 -9.30
N ILE A 146 0.75 6.80 -8.21
CA ILE A 146 0.81 7.92 -7.26
C ILE A 146 2.25 8.13 -6.77
N ALA A 147 2.99 7.05 -6.52
CA ALA A 147 4.37 7.14 -6.08
C ALA A 147 5.30 7.75 -7.15
N LEU A 148 5.08 7.43 -8.43
CA LEU A 148 5.88 8.00 -9.52
C LEU A 148 5.55 9.48 -9.74
N PHE A 149 4.28 9.84 -9.60
CA PHE A 149 3.86 11.24 -9.64
C PHE A 149 4.58 12.05 -8.55
N GLU A 150 4.62 11.52 -7.32
CA GLU A 150 5.32 12.14 -6.20
C GLU A 150 6.82 12.32 -6.44
N ILE A 151 7.53 11.28 -6.90
CA ILE A 151 8.97 11.42 -7.22
C ILE A 151 9.20 12.47 -8.31
N TYR A 152 8.33 12.51 -9.32
CA TYR A 152 8.54 13.37 -10.48
C TYR A 152 8.32 14.86 -10.16
N PHE A 153 7.32 15.18 -9.35
CA PHE A 153 6.93 16.57 -9.07
C PHE A 153 7.45 17.13 -7.75
N ASN A 154 7.90 16.28 -6.81
CA ASN A 154 8.34 16.69 -5.49
C ASN A 154 9.80 16.28 -5.22
N PRO A 155 10.59 17.09 -4.49
CA PRO A 155 12.01 16.84 -4.21
C PRO A 155 12.27 15.72 -3.17
N GLN A 156 11.42 14.70 -3.11
CA GLN A 156 11.54 13.60 -2.16
C GLN A 156 11.95 12.29 -2.83
N VAL A 157 12.67 11.47 -2.07
CA VAL A 157 13.10 10.13 -2.50
C VAL A 157 12.29 9.04 -1.78
N TYR A 158 11.78 9.34 -0.58
CA TYR A 158 10.87 8.46 0.15
C TYR A 158 9.43 8.58 -0.39
N LEU A 159 8.63 7.52 -0.24
CA LEU A 159 7.28 7.46 -0.78
C LEU A 159 6.31 6.75 0.15
N TYR A 160 5.10 7.28 0.23
CA TYR A 160 3.96 6.59 0.83
C TYR A 160 2.97 6.19 -0.26
N ASN A 161 2.51 4.94 -0.23
CA ASN A 161 1.55 4.44 -1.22
C ASN A 161 0.57 3.42 -0.60
N PRO A 162 -0.72 3.44 -0.94
CA PRO A 162 -1.66 2.47 -0.37
C PRO A 162 -1.29 1.01 -0.65
N ILE A 163 -0.70 0.68 -1.80
CA ILE A 163 -0.40 -0.70 -2.20
C ILE A 163 0.79 -1.26 -1.42
N PHE A 164 1.97 -0.64 -1.52
CA PHE A 164 3.19 -1.14 -0.87
C PHE A 164 3.47 -0.49 0.50
N GLY A 165 2.87 0.66 0.79
CA GLY A 165 2.90 1.32 2.10
C GLY A 165 3.89 2.44 2.19
N TYR A 166 5.16 2.06 2.25
CA TYR A 166 6.26 2.98 2.41
C TYR A 166 7.44 2.46 1.60
N PHE A 167 8.16 3.37 0.98
CA PHE A 167 9.44 3.15 0.36
C PHE A 167 10.40 4.20 0.93
N PRO A 168 11.45 3.81 1.66
CA PRO A 168 12.26 4.80 2.36
C PRO A 168 13.14 5.68 1.43
N GLY A 169 13.34 5.33 0.15
CA GLY A 169 14.26 5.99 -0.80
C GLY A 169 15.41 5.08 -1.33
N THR A 170 16.62 5.56 -1.59
CA THR A 170 17.71 4.70 -2.13
C THR A 170 18.98 4.67 -1.28
N ILE A 171 19.10 5.54 -0.29
CA ILE A 171 20.26 5.66 0.58
C ILE A 171 19.75 5.89 2.00
N TYR A 172 19.92 4.91 2.89
CA TYR A 172 19.65 5.06 4.32
C TYR A 172 20.79 4.42 5.08
N ASP A 173 21.44 5.22 5.91
CA ASP A 173 22.52 4.75 6.78
C ASP A 173 21.98 4.15 8.09
N GLU A 174 20.69 4.36 8.38
CA GLU A 174 20.02 3.88 9.58
C GLU A 174 19.14 2.65 9.31
N GLY A 175 19.04 1.77 10.31
CA GLY A 175 18.13 0.63 10.28
C GLY A 175 16.67 1.08 10.17
N LEU A 176 15.91 0.46 9.27
CA LEU A 176 14.50 0.76 9.08
C LEU A 176 13.70 0.34 10.32
N SER A 177 12.86 1.23 10.82
CA SER A 177 11.90 0.96 11.89
C SER A 177 10.50 1.44 11.51
N VAL A 178 9.48 0.86 12.14
CA VAL A 178 8.10 1.32 11.98
C VAL A 178 7.90 2.55 12.84
N ASP A 179 7.89 3.72 12.21
CA ASP A 179 7.64 4.99 12.88
C ASP A 179 6.13 5.29 13.03
N PHE A 180 5.83 6.27 13.88
CA PHE A 180 4.45 6.72 14.09
C PHE A 180 3.83 7.24 12.79
N LYS A 181 4.61 7.89 11.90
CA LYS A 181 4.10 8.43 10.63
C LYS A 181 3.53 7.31 9.77
N LEU A 182 4.30 6.24 9.56
CA LEU A 182 3.89 5.06 8.81
C LEU A 182 2.69 4.37 9.45
N PHE A 183 2.69 4.21 10.77
CA PHE A 183 1.55 3.62 11.47
C PHE A 183 0.26 4.41 11.23
N PHE A 184 0.27 5.73 11.42
CA PHE A 184 -0.91 6.58 11.20
C PHE A 184 -1.33 6.62 9.73
N TYR A 185 -0.37 6.65 8.81
CA TYR A 185 -0.65 6.58 7.38
C TYR A 185 -1.42 5.30 7.01
N ARG A 186 -0.99 4.17 7.55
CA ARG A 186 -1.64 2.87 7.32
C ARG A 186 -3.00 2.77 8.00
N LEU A 187 -3.15 3.37 9.17
CA LEU A 187 -4.43 3.46 9.85
C LEU A 187 -5.46 4.28 9.05
N LEU A 188 -5.06 5.44 8.51
CA LEU A 188 -5.90 6.26 7.63
C LEU A 188 -6.33 5.48 6.38
N ASN A 189 -5.40 4.75 5.76
CA ASN A 189 -5.72 3.87 4.63
C ASN A 189 -6.75 2.80 5.00
N ILE A 190 -6.59 2.10 6.13
CA ILE A 190 -7.55 1.09 6.57
C ILE A 190 -8.95 1.69 6.68
N PHE A 191 -9.09 2.83 7.39
CA PHE A 191 -10.39 3.47 7.58
C PHE A 191 -11.02 3.90 6.25
N PHE A 192 -10.23 4.52 5.37
CA PHE A 192 -10.70 4.94 4.07
C PHE A 192 -11.18 3.76 3.22
N PHE A 193 -10.32 2.76 3.01
CA PHE A 193 -10.63 1.63 2.14
C PHE A 193 -11.75 0.75 2.69
N LEU A 194 -11.75 0.43 4.00
CA LEU A 194 -12.86 -0.32 4.61
C LEU A 194 -14.18 0.45 4.59
N GLY A 195 -14.14 1.77 4.77
CA GLY A 195 -15.31 2.64 4.65
C GLY A 195 -15.93 2.57 3.24
N VAL A 196 -15.10 2.73 2.21
CA VAL A 196 -15.53 2.60 0.80
C VAL A 196 -16.04 1.19 0.50
N PHE A 197 -15.34 0.16 0.97
CA PHE A 197 -15.77 -1.23 0.83
C PHE A 197 -17.15 -1.45 1.45
N GLY A 198 -17.38 -0.96 2.66
CA GLY A 198 -18.67 -1.07 3.37
C GLY A 198 -19.81 -0.40 2.62
N ILE A 199 -19.59 0.83 2.13
CA ILE A 199 -20.56 1.59 1.32
C ILE A 199 -20.95 0.79 0.08
N LEU A 200 -19.98 0.32 -0.70
CA LEU A 200 -20.23 -0.40 -1.94
C LEU A 200 -20.80 -1.80 -1.70
N ASN A 201 -20.35 -2.53 -0.68
CA ASN A 201 -20.88 -3.84 -0.34
C ASN A 201 -22.36 -3.77 0.07
N ASN A 202 -22.80 -2.70 0.73
CA ASN A 202 -24.22 -2.50 1.01
C ASN A 202 -24.99 -2.12 -0.26
N ALA A 203 -24.43 -1.22 -1.07
CA ALA A 203 -25.09 -0.70 -2.25
C ALA A 203 -25.26 -1.72 -3.38
N LEU A 204 -24.28 -2.60 -3.58
CA LEU A 204 -24.37 -3.69 -4.56
C LEU A 204 -25.47 -4.72 -4.20
N ARG A 205 -25.94 -4.74 -2.95
CA ARG A 205 -27.11 -5.56 -2.53
C ARG A 205 -28.44 -4.91 -2.87
N ASN A 206 -28.48 -3.58 -2.88
CA ASN A 206 -29.69 -2.81 -3.10
C ASN A 206 -29.46 -1.78 -4.20
N LYS A 207 -29.85 -2.13 -5.43
CA LYS A 207 -29.69 -1.26 -6.60
C LYS A 207 -30.32 0.12 -6.42
N LYS A 208 -31.33 0.28 -5.55
CA LYS A 208 -31.96 1.58 -5.29
C LYS A 208 -31.01 2.60 -4.66
N VAL A 209 -29.99 2.15 -3.92
CA VAL A 209 -29.05 3.05 -3.22
C VAL A 209 -27.69 3.17 -3.91
N ILE A 210 -27.49 2.54 -5.07
CA ILE A 210 -26.19 2.53 -5.76
C ILE A 210 -25.73 3.94 -6.18
N LEU A 211 -26.66 4.79 -6.63
CA LEU A 211 -26.36 6.18 -6.99
C LEU A 211 -25.91 7.00 -5.77
N VAL A 212 -26.60 6.84 -4.64
CA VAL A 212 -26.25 7.50 -3.37
C VAL A 212 -24.90 7.02 -2.86
N ALA A 213 -24.62 5.72 -3.00
CA ALA A 213 -23.34 5.14 -2.62
C ALA A 213 -22.19 5.71 -3.46
N TRP A 214 -22.35 5.81 -4.79
CA TRP A 214 -21.36 6.46 -5.65
C TRP A 214 -21.11 7.91 -5.27
N ARG A 215 -22.15 8.67 -4.94
CA ARG A 215 -21.98 10.06 -4.45
C ARG A 215 -21.13 10.12 -3.17
N ARG A 216 -21.33 9.18 -2.25
CA ARG A 216 -20.51 9.06 -1.01
C ARG A 216 -19.07 8.64 -1.32
N VAL A 217 -18.86 7.70 -2.24
CA VAL A 217 -17.52 7.28 -2.67
C VAL A 217 -16.78 8.45 -3.31
N ILE A 218 -17.41 9.17 -4.24
CA ILE A 218 -16.83 10.36 -4.87
C ILE A 218 -16.49 11.41 -3.81
N TYR A 219 -17.42 11.71 -2.88
CA TYR A 219 -17.15 12.63 -1.79
C TYR A 219 -15.94 12.20 -0.95
N SER A 220 -15.85 10.91 -0.57
CA SER A 220 -14.69 10.41 0.17
C SER A 220 -13.38 10.50 -0.61
N LEU A 221 -13.39 10.28 -1.92
CA LEU A 221 -12.22 10.44 -2.79
C LEU A 221 -11.78 11.90 -2.89
N VAL A 222 -12.73 12.84 -3.01
CA VAL A 222 -12.43 14.28 -3.00
C VAL A 222 -11.82 14.68 -1.66
N VAL A 223 -12.39 14.25 -0.54
CA VAL A 223 -11.83 14.52 0.79
C VAL A 223 -10.42 13.93 0.94
N ALA A 224 -10.20 12.69 0.48
CA ALA A 224 -8.88 12.07 0.50
C ALA A 224 -7.87 12.81 -0.38
N ALA A 225 -8.28 13.28 -1.56
CA ALA A 225 -7.43 14.06 -2.45
C ALA A 225 -7.09 15.44 -1.86
N VAL A 226 -8.05 16.13 -1.26
CA VAL A 226 -7.81 17.40 -0.56
C VAL A 226 -6.87 17.19 0.63
N PHE A 227 -7.10 16.15 1.44
CA PHE A 227 -6.20 15.78 2.53
C PHE A 227 -4.78 15.51 2.00
N TYR A 228 -4.67 14.77 0.91
CA TYR A 228 -3.38 14.47 0.30
C TYR A 228 -2.66 15.72 -0.23
N LEU A 229 -3.34 16.64 -0.91
CA LEU A 229 -2.70 17.82 -1.47
C LEU A 229 -2.27 18.85 -0.41
N PHE A 230 -3.05 19.02 0.66
CA PHE A 230 -2.82 20.09 1.63
C PHE A 230 -2.24 19.62 2.95
N VAL A 231 -2.60 18.41 3.42
CA VAL A 231 -2.25 17.92 4.76
C VAL A 231 -1.06 16.96 4.74
N SER A 232 -0.91 16.18 3.66
CA SER A 232 0.24 15.28 3.46
C SER A 232 1.60 15.95 3.73
N PRO A 233 1.88 17.18 3.25
CA PRO A 233 3.18 17.79 3.49
C PRO A 233 3.41 18.21 4.94
N MET A 234 2.33 18.57 5.64
CA MET A 234 2.41 18.94 7.06
C MET A 234 2.69 17.74 7.96
N TRP A 235 2.23 16.54 7.55
CA TRP A 235 2.40 15.30 8.28
C TRP A 235 3.66 14.51 7.88
N GLY A 236 4.41 15.01 6.89
CA GLY A 236 5.64 14.39 6.40
C GLY A 236 5.39 13.17 5.51
N TYR A 237 4.22 13.08 4.87
CA TYR A 237 3.92 12.08 3.84
C TYR A 237 4.31 12.53 2.44
N SER A 238 4.57 13.83 2.27
CA SER A 238 5.15 14.41 1.06
C SER A 238 6.09 15.58 1.41
N THR A 239 7.12 15.84 0.62
CA THR A 239 7.95 17.06 0.73
C THR A 239 7.82 17.87 -0.55
N THR A 240 7.10 19.00 -0.51
CA THR A 240 6.97 19.90 -1.68
C THR A 240 8.12 20.92 -1.75
N PHE A 241 8.36 21.50 -2.92
CA PHE A 241 9.35 22.58 -3.07
C PHE A 241 9.07 23.78 -2.16
N SER A 242 7.80 24.12 -1.93
CA SER A 242 7.40 25.19 -1.00
C SER A 242 7.84 24.85 0.42
N LYS A 243 7.60 23.62 0.86
CA LYS A 243 8.00 23.15 2.19
C LYS A 243 9.53 23.12 2.33
N LEU A 244 10.23 22.58 1.33
CA LEU A 244 11.69 22.56 1.27
C LEU A 244 12.28 23.96 1.42
N ASN A 245 11.80 24.94 0.64
CA ASN A 245 12.27 26.33 0.71
C ASN A 245 11.96 27.02 2.04
N SER A 246 10.85 26.64 2.70
CA SER A 246 10.46 27.20 3.99
C SER A 246 11.34 26.70 5.14
N GLU A 247 11.80 25.45 5.08
CA GLU A 247 12.65 24.84 6.13
C GLU A 247 14.14 25.06 5.83
N LEU A 248 14.55 24.93 4.58
CA LEU A 248 15.92 25.09 4.09
C LEU A 248 16.02 26.34 3.22
N SER A 249 15.96 27.51 3.84
CA SER A 249 15.86 28.78 3.12
C SER A 249 17.19 29.27 2.52
N THR A 250 18.33 28.71 2.91
CA THR A 250 19.64 29.08 2.35
C THR A 250 19.87 28.27 1.08
N LYS A 251 20.13 28.95 -0.04
CA LYS A 251 20.35 28.31 -1.36
C LYS A 251 21.70 28.73 -1.94
N ILE A 252 22.47 27.76 -2.46
CA ILE A 252 23.60 27.97 -3.36
C ILE A 252 23.37 27.16 -4.64
N GLU A 253 23.67 27.76 -5.78
CA GLU A 253 23.49 27.17 -7.10
C GLU A 253 24.84 27.09 -7.81
N THR A 254 25.21 25.89 -8.25
CA THR A 254 26.41 25.62 -9.04
C THR A 254 26.03 25.29 -10.48
N LYS A 255 27.01 24.97 -11.32
CA LYS A 255 26.73 24.53 -12.70
C LYS A 255 25.96 23.19 -12.73
N HIS A 256 26.15 22.33 -11.75
CA HIS A 256 25.68 20.94 -11.79
C HIS A 256 24.57 20.63 -10.78
N PHE A 257 24.46 21.40 -9.68
CA PHE A 257 23.50 21.09 -8.61
C PHE A 257 23.09 22.34 -7.83
N ILE A 258 22.05 22.18 -7.02
CA ILE A 258 21.55 23.20 -6.09
C ILE A 258 21.63 22.63 -4.68
N ILE A 259 22.24 23.37 -3.77
CA ILE A 259 22.28 23.05 -2.34
C ILE A 259 21.24 23.89 -1.62
N PHE A 260 20.34 23.22 -0.91
CA PHE A 260 19.43 23.82 0.07
C PHE A 260 19.94 23.52 1.48
N ALA A 261 19.99 24.53 2.34
CA ALA A 261 20.56 24.45 3.68
C ALA A 261 19.76 25.25 4.71
N ASP A 262 19.93 24.89 5.98
CA ASP A 262 19.39 25.63 7.11
C ASP A 262 20.05 27.02 7.21
N LYS A 263 19.34 28.00 7.77
CA LYS A 263 19.85 29.37 7.99
C LYS A 263 21.09 29.41 8.89
N ARG A 264 21.28 28.38 9.72
CA ARG A 264 22.40 28.25 10.65
C ARG A 264 23.72 27.92 9.97
N ILE A 265 23.70 27.43 8.74
CA ILE A 265 24.92 27.08 8.00
C ILE A 265 25.41 28.32 7.25
N GLU A 266 26.66 28.71 7.49
CA GLU A 266 27.26 29.87 6.83
C GLU A 266 27.41 29.63 5.32
N LYS A 267 27.25 30.70 4.53
CA LYS A 267 27.32 30.59 3.07
C LYS A 267 28.72 30.20 2.57
N ASP A 268 29.76 30.55 3.30
CA ASP A 268 31.13 30.23 2.89
C ASP A 268 31.45 28.75 3.09
N ASP A 269 30.92 28.11 4.14
CA ASP A 269 30.96 26.65 4.29
C ASP A 269 30.24 25.94 3.14
N LEU A 270 29.07 26.45 2.74
CA LEU A 270 28.31 25.89 1.62
C LEU A 270 29.04 26.04 0.28
N LYS A 271 29.77 27.16 0.07
CA LYS A 271 30.64 27.32 -1.11
C LYS A 271 31.81 26.35 -1.08
N PHE A 272 32.40 26.14 0.09
CA PHE A 272 33.48 25.16 0.24
C PHE A 272 33.00 23.74 -0.06
N ILE A 273 31.81 23.35 0.42
CA ILE A 273 31.18 22.06 0.08
C ILE A 273 30.92 21.99 -1.43
N ALA A 274 30.35 23.04 -2.02
CA ALA A 274 30.08 23.08 -3.45
C ALA A 274 31.34 22.89 -4.31
N LEU A 275 32.44 23.55 -3.96
CA LEU A 275 33.74 23.42 -4.65
C LEU A 275 34.33 22.02 -4.57
N ASN A 276 34.10 21.29 -3.47
CA ASN A 276 34.62 19.92 -3.30
C ASN A 276 33.75 18.84 -3.97
N GLN A 277 32.58 19.21 -4.50
CA GLN A 277 31.61 18.30 -5.14
C GLN A 277 31.45 18.58 -6.65
N GLU A 278 32.12 19.61 -7.18
CA GLU A 278 32.27 19.86 -8.63
C GLU A 278 33.35 18.97 -9.26
#